data_AF-A0AAE8MV33-F1
#
_entry.id   AF-A0AAE8MV33-F1
#
_cell.length_a   1.000
_cell.length_b   1.000
_cell.length_c   1.000
_cell.angle_alpha   90.00
_cell.angle_beta   90.00
_cell.angle_gamma   90.00
#
_symmetry.space_group_name_H-M   'P 1'
#
loop_
_entity.id
_entity.type
_entity.pdbx_description
1 polymer ?
#
loop_
_entity_poly.entity_id
_entity_poly.type
_entity_poly.pdbx_seq_one_letter_code
_entity_poly.pdbx_strand_id
1 'polypeptide(L)'
;MAKKQSGSVPNRAIYSRLSYLYQAAAYLGSQAPPSADSGHPRALGSWDESQAGPGAQDQTREPHKDIHATASRRLLSDLRAVSLKTQIRIDPSIKRTICKYCDTLLVEGTSCTSSVENRSRGGKKPWADVLVMKCGTCGREKRFPISAARQKRRPFREGEVKGDVDGVVTLPER
;
A
#
# COMPACT_ATOMS: atom_id res chain seq x y z
N MET A 1 -46.87 -13.61 9.46
CA MET A 1 -45.85 -12.88 8.69
C MET A 1 -44.48 -13.16 9.29
N ALA A 2 -43.69 -14.10 8.75
CA ALA A 2 -42.36 -14.39 9.27
C ALA A 2 -41.38 -13.29 8.83
N LYS A 3 -40.75 -12.62 9.81
CA LYS A 3 -39.77 -11.55 9.58
C LYS A 3 -38.54 -12.17 8.92
N LYS A 4 -38.26 -11.83 7.65
CA LYS A 4 -37.09 -12.28 6.91
C LYS A 4 -35.84 -11.83 7.66
N GLN A 5 -35.18 -12.74 8.38
CA GLN A 5 -33.89 -12.45 9.00
C GLN A 5 -32.94 -12.03 7.88
N SER A 6 -32.40 -10.81 8.00
CA SER A 6 -31.39 -10.29 7.09
C SER A 6 -30.24 -11.30 7.02
N GLY A 7 -29.83 -11.66 5.80
CA GLY A 7 -28.87 -12.74 5.57
C GLY A 7 -27.60 -12.56 6.40
N SER A 8 -27.39 -13.46 7.36
CA SER A 8 -26.15 -13.51 8.14
C SER A 8 -24.98 -13.80 7.20
N VAL A 9 -23.91 -13.00 7.30
CA VAL A 9 -22.70 -13.22 6.50
C VAL A 9 -22.11 -14.58 6.90
N PRO A 10 -21.95 -15.53 5.95
CA PRO A 10 -21.32 -16.80 6.27
C PRO A 10 -19.90 -16.56 6.78
N ASN A 11 -19.43 -17.39 7.70
CA ASN A 11 -18.06 -17.29 8.26
C ASN A 11 -17.75 -15.97 8.99
N ARG A 12 -18.74 -15.34 9.64
CA ARG A 12 -18.57 -14.08 10.41
C ARG A 12 -17.36 -14.09 11.34
N ALA A 13 -17.14 -15.18 12.08
CA ALA A 13 -16.01 -15.30 13.01
C ALA A 13 -14.64 -15.31 12.31
N ILE A 14 -14.57 -15.79 11.07
CA ILE A 14 -13.32 -15.77 10.30
C ILE A 14 -13.05 -14.37 9.78
N TYR A 15 -14.07 -13.68 9.26
CA TYR A 15 -13.95 -12.28 8.84
C TYR A 15 -13.55 -11.37 10.01
N SER A 16 -14.12 -11.56 11.21
CA SER A 16 -13.72 -10.80 12.39
C SER A 16 -12.27 -11.08 12.78
N ARG A 17 -11.81 -12.33 12.71
CA ARG A 17 -10.40 -12.67 12.93
C ARG A 17 -9.46 -12.00 11.93
N LEU A 18 -9.77 -12.04 10.63
CA LEU A 18 -8.97 -11.39 9.59
C LEU A 18 -8.91 -9.86 9.79
N SER A 19 -10.05 -9.25 10.11
CA SER A 19 -10.13 -7.82 10.42
C SER A 19 -9.27 -7.46 11.63
N TYR A 20 -9.37 -8.23 12.71
CA TYR A 20 -8.59 -8.01 13.93
C TYR A 20 -7.08 -8.13 13.67
N LEU A 21 -6.65 -9.18 12.96
CA LEU A 21 -5.22 -9.37 12.63
C LEU A 21 -4.66 -8.19 11.84
N TYR A 22 -5.43 -7.68 10.86
CA TYR A 22 -5.02 -6.51 10.08
C TYR A 22 -4.95 -5.25 10.94
N GLN A 23 -5.98 -4.97 11.74
CA GLN A 23 -6.06 -3.78 12.59
C GLN A 23 -4.94 -3.77 13.65
N ALA A 24 -4.69 -4.90 14.30
CA ALA A 24 -3.61 -5.04 15.27
C ALA A 24 -2.24 -4.86 14.62
N ALA A 25 -2.02 -5.42 13.42
CA ALA A 25 -0.78 -5.22 12.68
C ALA A 25 -0.58 -3.75 12.28
N ALA A 26 -1.64 -3.07 11.83
CA ALA A 26 -1.61 -1.66 11.48
C ALA A 26 -1.27 -0.78 12.68
N TYR A 27 -1.90 -1.05 13.83
CA TYR A 27 -1.65 -0.32 15.08
C TYR A 27 -0.23 -0.49 15.60
N LEU A 28 0.32 -1.71 15.56
CA LEU A 28 1.72 -1.96 15.93
C LEU A 28 2.69 -1.34 14.92
N GLY A 29 2.34 -1.37 13.63
CA GLY A 29 3.12 -0.74 12.56
C GLY A 29 3.19 0.78 12.67
N SER A 30 2.09 1.44 13.09
CA SER A 30 2.06 2.90 13.26
C SER A 30 2.78 3.40 14.50
N GLN A 31 2.99 2.54 15.50
CA GLN A 31 3.78 2.88 16.69
C GLN A 31 5.29 2.84 16.44
N ALA A 32 5.74 2.33 15.29
CA ALA A 32 7.14 2.46 14.90
C ALA A 32 7.40 3.94 14.52
N PRO A 33 8.25 4.66 15.27
CA PRO A 33 8.52 6.06 14.96
C PRO A 33 9.15 6.17 13.56
N PRO A 34 8.80 7.21 12.77
CA PRO A 34 9.46 7.47 11.50
C PRO A 34 10.95 7.63 11.76
N SER A 35 11.78 6.94 10.97
CA SER A 35 13.21 7.16 10.91
C SER A 35 13.45 8.64 10.60
N ALA A 36 13.83 9.41 11.63
CA ALA A 36 14.35 10.76 11.49
C ALA A 36 15.72 10.66 10.79
N ASP A 37 15.68 10.55 9.47
CA ASP A 37 16.81 10.84 8.58
C ASP A 37 16.32 11.84 7.53
N SER A 38 15.80 12.96 8.03
CA SER A 38 15.53 14.15 7.23
C SER A 38 16.66 15.14 7.54
N GLY A 39 17.62 15.22 6.63
CA GLY A 39 18.80 16.08 6.73
C GLY A 39 18.44 17.51 7.11
N HIS A 40 19.01 17.97 8.24
CA HIS A 40 19.17 19.38 8.50
C HIS A 40 20.23 19.95 7.54
N PRO A 41 19.96 21.07 6.83
CA PRO A 41 21.04 21.88 6.31
C PRO A 41 21.84 22.40 7.51
N ARG A 42 23.16 22.18 7.52
CA ARG A 42 24.10 22.81 8.47
C ARG A 42 23.89 24.32 8.40
N ALA A 43 23.32 24.90 9.46
CA ALA A 43 23.49 26.30 9.73
C ALA A 43 24.97 26.51 10.06
N LEU A 44 25.64 27.32 9.24
CA LEU A 44 27.01 27.75 9.44
C LEU A 44 27.06 28.59 10.72
N GLY A 45 27.67 28.02 11.76
CA GLY A 45 28.01 28.71 12.99
C GLY A 45 29.23 28.05 13.61
N SER A 46 30.42 28.56 13.26
CA SER A 46 31.62 28.59 14.14
C SER A 46 31.17 29.05 15.53
N TRP A 47 31.68 28.62 16.69
CA TRP A 47 33.05 28.54 17.22
C TRP A 47 33.07 27.43 18.30
N ASP A 48 33.94 26.42 18.19
CA ASP A 48 35.23 26.23 18.87
C ASP A 48 35.14 25.64 20.29
N GLU A 49 35.99 24.62 20.54
CA GLU A 49 36.54 24.14 21.84
C GLU A 49 36.51 22.60 22.00
N SER A 50 37.60 21.98 21.55
CA SER A 50 38.38 20.93 22.22
C SER A 50 37.75 19.58 22.63
N GLN A 51 38.03 18.51 21.85
CA GLN A 51 38.86 17.32 22.21
C GLN A 51 38.54 16.08 21.36
N ALA A 52 39.59 15.36 20.99
CA ALA A 52 39.62 14.27 20.02
C ALA A 52 39.17 12.90 20.58
N GLY A 53 38.54 12.10 19.71
CA GLY A 53 38.44 10.65 19.85
C GLY A 53 37.91 9.99 18.54
N PRO A 54 38.58 8.98 17.96
CA PRO A 54 38.05 8.21 16.84
C PRO A 54 37.31 6.98 17.39
N GLY A 55 36.01 6.87 17.15
CA GLY A 55 35.26 5.70 17.60
C GLY A 55 33.81 5.73 17.15
N ALA A 56 33.52 4.88 16.16
CA ALA A 56 32.22 4.32 15.79
C ALA A 56 30.97 5.05 16.31
N GLN A 57 30.24 5.66 15.38
CA GLN A 57 28.82 5.99 15.55
C GLN A 57 28.03 4.67 15.64
N ASP A 58 28.12 4.01 16.79
CA ASP A 58 27.20 2.94 17.19
C ASP A 58 25.87 3.62 17.48
N GLN A 59 25.05 3.75 16.44
CA GLN A 59 23.66 4.14 16.60
C GLN A 59 22.98 3.00 17.35
N THR A 60 22.82 3.17 18.65
CA THR A 60 22.01 2.32 19.51
C THR A 60 20.62 2.20 18.88
N ARG A 61 20.41 1.13 18.10
CA ARG A 61 19.10 0.77 17.58
C ARG A 61 18.25 0.40 18.79
N GLU A 62 17.46 1.35 19.26
CA GLU A 62 16.49 1.14 20.34
C GLU A 62 15.70 -0.17 20.10
N PRO A 63 15.87 -1.20 20.96
CA PRO A 63 15.40 -2.56 20.72
C PRO A 63 13.87 -2.65 20.59
N HIS A 64 13.15 -1.64 21.10
CA HIS A 64 11.70 -1.56 21.05
C HIS A 64 11.14 -1.42 19.63
N LYS A 65 11.89 -0.78 18.71
CA LYS A 65 11.46 -0.54 17.32
C LYS A 65 11.30 -1.85 16.55
N ASP A 66 12.21 -2.78 16.79
CA ASP A 66 12.23 -4.08 16.12
C ASP A 66 11.12 -5.01 16.62
N ILE A 67 10.68 -4.85 17.87
CA ILE A 67 9.63 -5.68 18.47
C ILE A 67 8.27 -5.40 17.80
N HIS A 68 7.84 -4.14 17.72
CA HIS A 68 6.56 -3.78 17.10
C HIS A 68 6.53 -4.10 15.59
N ALA A 69 7.64 -3.85 14.89
CA ALA A 69 7.77 -4.19 13.47
C ALA A 69 7.78 -5.72 13.25
N THR A 70 8.35 -6.51 14.16
CA THR A 70 8.33 -7.97 14.08
C THR A 70 6.95 -8.53 14.39
N ALA A 71 6.28 -8.01 15.43
CA ALA A 71 4.93 -8.41 15.80
C ALA A 71 3.92 -8.11 14.68
N SER A 72 4.00 -6.92 14.05
CA SER A 72 3.14 -6.57 12.92
C SER A 72 3.32 -7.53 11.73
N ARG A 73 4.56 -7.89 11.38
CA ARG A 73 4.84 -8.89 10.33
C ARG A 73 4.24 -10.26 10.65
N ARG A 74 4.35 -10.72 11.91
CA ARG A 74 3.79 -12.00 12.34
C ARG A 74 2.27 -12.02 12.18
N LEU A 75 1.59 -10.97 12.63
CA LEU A 75 0.12 -10.84 12.47
C LEU A 75 -0.32 -10.83 11.00
N LEU A 76 0.46 -10.21 10.11
CA LEU A 76 0.17 -10.18 8.66
C LEU A 76 0.46 -11.52 7.97
N SER A 77 1.49 -12.25 8.42
CA SER A 77 1.72 -13.64 8.04
C SER A 77 0.52 -14.52 8.46
N ASP A 78 0.04 -14.37 9.69
CA ASP A 78 -1.13 -15.09 10.19
C ASP A 78 -2.39 -14.75 9.40
N LEU A 79 -2.59 -13.47 9.05
CA LEU A 79 -3.70 -13.03 8.21
C LEU A 79 -3.70 -13.74 6.86
N ARG A 80 -2.52 -13.91 6.22
CA ARG A 80 -2.39 -14.65 4.97
C ARG A 80 -2.64 -16.14 5.14
N ALA A 81 -2.07 -16.74 6.18
CA ALA A 81 -2.24 -18.15 6.48
C ALA A 81 -3.71 -18.49 6.74
N VAL A 82 -4.43 -17.67 7.53
CA VAL A 82 -5.86 -17.82 7.80
C VAL A 82 -6.66 -17.64 6.51
N SER A 83 -6.41 -16.59 5.73
CA SER A 83 -7.11 -16.35 4.45
C SER A 83 -6.97 -17.51 3.47
N LEU A 84 -5.77 -18.08 3.36
CA LEU A 84 -5.51 -19.23 2.49
C LEU A 84 -6.18 -20.50 3.01
N LYS A 85 -6.07 -20.77 4.32
CA LYS A 85 -6.69 -21.94 4.97
C LYS A 85 -8.21 -21.93 4.88
N THR A 86 -8.84 -20.77 5.00
CA THR A 86 -10.29 -20.62 4.94
C THR A 86 -10.82 -20.27 3.55
N GLN A 87 -9.95 -20.23 2.53
CA GLN A 87 -10.27 -19.87 1.14
C GLN A 87 -11.01 -18.52 1.00
N ILE A 88 -10.78 -17.58 1.92
CA ILE A 88 -11.39 -16.24 1.89
C ILE A 88 -10.50 -15.31 1.07
N ARG A 89 -11.09 -14.62 0.10
CA ARG A 89 -10.38 -13.62 -0.71
C ARG A 89 -10.27 -12.31 0.07
N ILE A 90 -9.05 -11.93 0.42
CA ILE A 90 -8.75 -10.60 0.97
C ILE A 90 -8.96 -9.54 -0.12
N ASP A 91 -9.50 -8.39 0.28
CA ASP A 91 -9.70 -7.24 -0.58
C ASP A 91 -8.38 -6.74 -1.21
N PRO A 92 -8.37 -6.34 -2.50
CA PRO A 92 -7.17 -5.79 -3.14
C PRO A 92 -6.56 -4.58 -2.42
N SER A 93 -7.35 -3.72 -1.78
CA SER A 93 -6.83 -2.55 -1.04
C SER A 93 -5.93 -2.98 0.12
N ILE A 94 -6.37 -3.95 0.93
CA ILE A 94 -5.59 -4.55 2.02
C ILE A 94 -4.35 -5.29 1.47
N LYS A 95 -4.48 -6.02 0.36
CA LYS A 95 -3.31 -6.69 -0.24
C LYS A 95 -2.26 -5.71 -0.78
N ARG A 96 -2.66 -4.50 -1.17
CA ARG A 96 -1.71 -3.45 -1.60
C ARG A 96 -0.84 -2.98 -0.44
N THR A 97 -1.40 -2.88 0.78
CA THR A 97 -0.69 -2.44 1.99
C THR A 97 0.22 -3.50 2.62
N ILE A 98 0.27 -4.76 2.15
CA ILE A 98 1.08 -5.82 2.79
C ILE A 98 2.15 -6.37 1.84
N CYS A 99 3.44 -6.29 2.15
CA CYS A 99 4.54 -6.79 1.30
C CYS A 99 4.39 -8.28 0.94
N LYS A 100 4.46 -8.64 -0.35
CA LYS A 100 4.26 -10.03 -0.82
C LYS A 100 5.24 -11.03 -0.22
N TYR A 101 6.45 -10.60 0.17
CA TYR A 101 7.54 -11.52 0.52
C TYR A 101 7.77 -11.62 2.03
N CYS A 102 7.83 -10.50 2.74
CA CYS A 102 8.20 -10.44 4.15
C CYS A 102 7.05 -9.98 5.07
N ASP A 103 5.82 -9.96 4.54
CA ASP A 103 4.59 -9.59 5.29
C ASP A 103 4.64 -8.23 6.00
N THR A 104 5.57 -7.35 5.62
CA THR A 104 5.68 -6.02 6.22
C THR A 104 4.55 -5.12 5.75
N LEU A 105 3.92 -4.41 6.68
CA LEU A 105 2.96 -3.36 6.34
C LEU A 105 3.68 -2.25 5.57
N LEU A 106 3.16 -1.88 4.41
CA LEU A 106 3.69 -0.85 3.53
C LEU A 106 2.95 0.45 3.82
N VAL A 107 3.62 1.31 4.59
CA VAL A 107 3.20 2.67 4.91
C VAL A 107 4.18 3.61 4.23
N GLU A 108 3.65 4.52 3.42
CA GLU A 108 4.44 5.48 2.65
C GLU A 108 5.25 6.38 3.59
N GLY A 109 6.52 6.61 3.26
CA GLY A 109 7.42 7.46 4.03
C GLY A 109 8.05 6.81 5.27
N THR A 110 7.58 5.64 5.71
CA THR A 110 8.16 4.93 6.87
C THR A 110 8.75 3.57 6.51
N SER A 111 7.94 2.69 5.93
CA SER A 111 8.30 1.29 5.65
C SER A 111 8.36 0.99 4.16
N CYS A 112 7.85 1.90 3.32
CA CYS A 112 7.94 1.80 1.88
C CYS A 112 8.15 3.16 1.21
N THR A 113 8.80 3.13 0.06
CA THR A 113 8.96 4.28 -0.83
C THR A 113 8.08 4.09 -2.05
N SER A 114 7.19 5.05 -2.32
CA SER A 114 6.35 5.10 -3.50
C SER A 114 7.00 6.01 -4.55
N SER A 115 7.01 5.57 -5.81
CA SER A 115 7.48 6.37 -6.94
C SER A 115 6.66 6.05 -8.17
N VAL A 116 6.45 7.04 -9.05
CA VAL A 116 5.75 6.83 -10.32
C VAL A 116 6.80 6.72 -11.42
N GLU A 117 6.81 5.57 -12.09
CA GLU A 117 7.69 5.32 -13.23
C GLU A 117 6.87 5.22 -14.53
N ASN A 118 7.34 5.89 -15.58
CA ASN A 118 6.82 5.70 -16.94
C ASN A 118 7.91 5.13 -17.84
N ARG A 119 7.89 3.80 -18.05
CA ARG A 119 8.86 3.08 -18.89
C ARG A 119 8.51 3.09 -20.38
N SER A 120 7.54 3.91 -20.81
CA SER A 120 7.28 4.10 -22.23
C SER A 120 8.45 4.82 -22.91
N ARG A 121 8.57 4.68 -24.25
CA ARG A 121 9.63 5.32 -25.03
C ARG A 121 9.62 6.84 -24.81
N GLY A 122 10.51 7.34 -23.95
CA GLY A 122 10.63 8.74 -23.56
C GLY A 122 9.47 9.29 -22.71
N GLY A 123 8.75 8.45 -21.96
CA GLY A 123 7.65 8.91 -21.09
C GLY A 123 6.43 9.47 -21.85
N LYS A 124 6.35 9.25 -23.16
CA LYS A 124 5.37 9.92 -24.05
C LYS A 124 3.94 9.39 -23.89
N LYS A 125 3.74 8.20 -23.31
CA LYS A 125 2.42 7.59 -23.17
C LYS A 125 1.87 7.90 -21.78
N PRO A 126 0.92 8.83 -21.61
CA PRO A 126 0.40 9.19 -20.29
C PRO A 126 -0.35 8.04 -19.62
N TRP A 127 -0.92 7.09 -20.38
CA TRP A 127 -1.59 5.92 -19.81
C TRP A 127 -0.63 4.83 -19.30
N ALA A 128 0.69 4.99 -19.49
CA ALA A 128 1.71 4.02 -19.12
C ALA A 128 2.38 4.29 -17.76
N ASP A 129 1.82 5.18 -16.93
CA ASP A 129 2.32 5.46 -15.60
C ASP A 129 2.04 4.29 -14.65
N VAL A 130 3.09 3.88 -13.93
CA VAL A 130 3.07 2.77 -13.00
C VAL A 130 3.56 3.24 -11.63
N LEU A 131 2.71 3.11 -10.63
CA LEU A 131 3.10 3.29 -9.23
C LEU A 131 3.94 2.08 -8.78
N VAL A 132 5.20 2.34 -8.46
CA VAL A 132 6.15 1.39 -7.91
C VAL A 132 6.29 1.62 -6.41
N MET A 133 5.91 0.61 -5.63
CA MET A 133 6.02 0.59 -4.17
C MET A 133 7.16 -0.32 -3.77
N LYS A 134 8.27 0.22 -3.28
CA LYS A 134 9.43 -0.56 -2.83
C LYS A 134 9.41 -0.74 -1.31
N CYS A 135 9.51 -1.98 -0.85
CA CYS A 135 9.56 -2.30 0.58
C CYS A 135 10.93 -1.94 1.15
N GLY A 136 10.97 -1.16 2.24
CA GLY A 136 12.20 -0.79 2.94
C GLY A 136 12.86 -1.93 3.70
N THR A 137 12.12 -3.01 4.02
CA THR A 137 12.66 -4.16 4.76
C THR A 137 13.32 -5.21 3.87
N CYS A 138 12.68 -5.62 2.77
CA CYS A 138 13.21 -6.66 1.86
C CYS A 138 13.64 -6.13 0.48
N GLY A 139 13.47 -4.85 0.21
CA GLY A 139 13.88 -4.20 -1.04
C GLY A 139 13.03 -4.56 -2.27
N ARG A 140 12.00 -5.42 -2.14
CA ARG A 140 11.17 -5.84 -3.28
C ARG A 140 10.08 -4.84 -3.61
N GLU A 141 9.76 -4.76 -4.91
CA GLU A 141 8.80 -3.83 -5.48
C GLU A 141 7.44 -4.48 -5.78
N LYS A 142 6.38 -3.70 -5.63
CA LYS A 142 5.07 -3.93 -6.24
C LYS A 142 4.79 -2.85 -7.26
N ARG A 143 4.08 -3.21 -8.34
CA ARG A 143 3.80 -2.30 -9.45
C ARG A 143 2.30 -2.26 -9.71
N PHE A 144 1.75 -1.05 -9.81
CA PHE A 144 0.33 -0.82 -10.05
C PHE A 144 0.15 0.20 -11.18
N PRO A 145 -0.56 -0.14 -12.27
CA PRO A 145 -0.92 0.85 -13.28
C PRO A 145 -1.90 1.86 -12.67
N ILE A 146 -1.61 3.17 -12.78
CA ILE A 146 -2.44 4.23 -12.20
C ILE A 146 -3.24 5.01 -13.25
N SER A 147 -2.64 5.23 -14.41
CA SER A 147 -3.16 6.10 -15.47
C SER A 147 -3.93 5.34 -16.56
N ALA A 148 -3.84 4.00 -16.57
CA ALA A 148 -4.51 3.19 -17.56
C ALA A 148 -6.01 3.09 -17.24
N ALA A 149 -6.85 3.50 -18.19
CA ALA A 149 -8.29 3.28 -18.09
C ALA A 149 -8.57 1.77 -17.90
N ARG A 150 -9.41 1.44 -16.92
CA ARG A 150 -9.76 0.05 -16.65
C ARG A 150 -10.55 -0.49 -17.83
N GLN A 151 -10.04 -1.53 -18.47
CA GLN A 151 -10.74 -2.18 -19.58
C GLN A 151 -12.15 -2.61 -19.16
N LYS A 152 -13.15 -2.22 -19.95
CA LYS A 152 -14.56 -2.60 -19.72
C LYS A 152 -14.69 -4.14 -19.68
N ARG A 153 -15.65 -4.65 -18.90
CA ARG A 153 -15.93 -6.11 -18.84
C ARG A 153 -16.44 -6.57 -20.21
N ARG A 154 -16.24 -7.85 -20.55
CA ARG A 154 -16.58 -8.44 -21.87
C ARG A 154 -17.95 -7.99 -22.44
N PRO A 155 -19.06 -7.95 -21.68
CA PRO A 155 -20.37 -7.52 -22.21
C PRO A 155 -20.40 -6.05 -22.68
N PHE A 156 -19.50 -5.21 -22.17
CA PHE A 156 -19.44 -3.78 -22.44
C PHE A 156 -18.27 -3.40 -23.36
N ARG A 157 -17.55 -4.38 -23.94
CA ARG A 157 -16.43 -4.13 -24.87
C ARG A 157 -16.90 -3.88 -26.30
N GLU A 158 -18.03 -4.45 -26.69
CA GLU A 158 -18.55 -4.45 -28.07
C GLU A 158 -19.61 -3.35 -28.31
N GLY A 159 -19.87 -2.49 -27.32
CA GLY A 159 -20.93 -1.47 -27.37
C GLY A 159 -20.51 -0.08 -27.87
N GLU A 160 -19.26 0.14 -28.27
CA GLU A 160 -18.83 1.41 -28.89
C GLU A 160 -18.63 1.20 -30.39
N VAL A 161 -19.75 1.15 -31.12
CA VAL A 161 -19.75 1.46 -32.54
C VAL A 161 -19.36 2.94 -32.68
N LYS A 162 -18.38 3.21 -33.55
CA LYS A 162 -17.87 4.55 -33.88
C LYS A 162 -19.02 5.52 -34.17
N GLY A 163 -19.15 6.57 -33.37
CA GLY A 163 -19.84 7.80 -33.75
C GLY A 163 -18.78 8.85 -34.06
N ASP A 164 -18.45 8.99 -35.34
CA ASP A 164 -17.69 10.11 -35.88
C ASP A 164 -18.69 11.24 -36.19
N VAL A 165 -18.31 12.46 -35.78
CA VAL A 165 -18.70 13.79 -36.26
C VAL A 165 -20.14 14.33 -36.09
N ASP A 166 -20.13 15.59 -35.65
CA ASP A 166 -21.11 16.65 -35.77
C ASP A 166 -22.30 16.71 -34.82
N GLY A 167 -22.29 17.77 -34.01
CA GLY A 167 -23.35 18.14 -33.11
C GLY A 167 -24.58 18.65 -33.83
N VAL A 168 -25.74 18.28 -33.31
CA VAL A 168 -26.84 19.16 -32.93
C VAL A 168 -27.75 18.30 -32.06
N VAL A 169 -27.96 18.71 -30.81
CA VAL A 169 -28.93 18.10 -29.92
C VAL A 169 -30.28 18.71 -30.25
N THR A 170 -31.18 17.93 -30.87
CA THR A 170 -32.62 18.21 -30.85
C THR A 170 -33.32 17.12 -30.05
N LEU A 171 -33.88 17.52 -28.90
CA LEU A 171 -34.76 16.69 -28.07
C LEU A 171 -36.14 16.62 -28.74
N PRO A 172 -36.78 15.44 -28.89
CA PRO A 172 -38.18 15.39 -29.23
C PRO A 172 -39.04 15.55 -27.97
N GLU A 173 -39.91 16.57 -27.98
CA GLU A 173 -41.09 16.62 -27.11
C GLU A 173 -42.10 15.54 -27.55
N ARG A 174 -42.50 14.68 -26.61
CA ARG A 174 -43.90 14.34 -26.28
C ARG A 174 -43.98 13.31 -25.17
#